data_AF-G7LLX4-F1
#
_entry.id   AF-G7LLX4-F1
#
_cell.length_a   1.000
_cell.length_b   1.000
_cell.length_c   1.000
_cell.angle_alpha   90.00
_cell.angle_beta   90.00
_cell.angle_gamma   90.00
#
_symmetry.space_group_name_H-M   'P 1'
#
loop_
_entity.id
_entity.type
_entity.pdbx_description
1 polymer ?
#
loop_
_entity_poly.entity_id
_entity_poly.type
_entity_poly.pdbx_seq_one_letter_code
_entity_poly.pdbx_strand_id
1 'polypeptide(L)'
;MIDENKHQILDTSSATNINSDIQNIDKSIAIYKVQLEQGDIQKAYQYLLRYVMHLKVYFTSSLTDKFSCGNVSPGYMDFTYFPFFDGYLRERKLRFGIVLNHKALRFELWLMGQNATVQKAYWSKLKNSQWNAERTEMPQYSVLETILVESPDFTDADLLTEMIKKEALRVSETVLDSLKVFDTENKSY
;
A
#
# COMPACT_ATOMS: atom_id res chain seq x y z
N MET A 1 -34.13 -36.06 35.26
CA MET A 1 -33.79 -36.10 33.83
C MET A 1 -32.58 -35.23 33.66
N ILE A 2 -31.44 -35.88 33.44
CA ILE A 2 -30.16 -35.29 33.10
C ILE A 2 -30.29 -34.88 31.63
N ASP A 3 -29.93 -33.65 31.28
CA ASP A 3 -29.53 -33.37 29.91
C ASP A 3 -28.19 -32.61 29.95
N GLU A 4 -27.17 -33.38 29.62
CA GLU A 4 -25.82 -32.95 29.33
C GLU A 4 -25.82 -32.33 27.95
N ASN A 5 -25.44 -31.07 27.82
CA ASN A 5 -24.68 -30.70 26.63
C ASN A 5 -23.73 -29.52 26.90
N LYS A 6 -22.53 -29.94 27.33
CA LYS A 6 -21.21 -29.51 26.85
C LYS A 6 -21.07 -28.05 26.45
N HIS A 7 -20.38 -27.33 27.35
CA HIS A 7 -19.16 -26.57 27.03
C HIS A 7 -18.79 -26.54 25.54
N GLN A 8 -19.26 -25.50 24.84
CA GLN A 8 -18.57 -24.99 23.68
C GLN A 8 -17.56 -23.97 24.20
N ILE A 9 -16.43 -24.49 24.69
CA ILE A 9 -15.24 -23.69 24.93
C ILE A 9 -14.94 -23.01 23.60
N LEU A 10 -15.01 -21.68 23.61
CA LEU A 10 -14.47 -20.83 22.55
C LEU A 10 -13.02 -21.25 22.34
N ASP A 11 -12.77 -21.90 21.22
CA ASP A 11 -11.45 -22.31 20.77
C ASP A 11 -10.65 -21.03 20.47
N THR A 12 -10.05 -20.50 21.53
CA THR A 12 -9.18 -19.32 21.56
C THR A 12 -7.74 -19.69 21.18
N SER A 13 -7.52 -20.89 20.61
CA SER A 13 -6.20 -21.46 20.38
C SER A 13 -5.51 -21.03 19.07
N SER A 14 -6.15 -20.24 18.20
CA SER A 14 -5.53 -19.81 16.94
C SER A 14 -4.58 -18.59 17.06
N ALA A 15 -4.37 -18.06 18.27
CA ALA A 15 -3.44 -16.95 18.53
C ALA A 15 -2.12 -17.38 19.21
N THR A 16 -1.67 -18.63 19.02
CA THR A 16 -0.62 -19.22 19.87
C THR A 16 0.49 -19.99 19.16
N ASN A 17 0.90 -19.59 17.95
CA ASN A 17 2.20 -19.99 17.42
C ASN A 17 2.81 -18.89 16.53
N ILE A 18 3.82 -18.19 17.05
CA ILE A 18 4.69 -17.25 16.28
C ILE A 18 5.65 -18.02 15.36
N ASN A 19 5.68 -19.35 15.45
CA ASN A 19 6.48 -20.19 14.55
C ASN A 19 5.83 -20.25 13.17
N SER A 20 6.15 -19.28 12.32
CA SER A 20 5.80 -19.26 10.89
C SER A 20 7.03 -18.92 10.06
N ASP A 21 7.45 -19.87 9.22
CA ASP A 21 8.17 -19.72 7.94
C ASP A 21 9.56 -19.05 7.91
N ILE A 22 10.02 -18.42 8.99
CA ILE A 22 11.32 -17.74 9.03
C ILE A 22 12.43 -18.72 9.43
N GLN A 23 13.13 -19.26 8.44
CA GLN A 23 14.34 -20.04 8.69
C GLN A 23 15.40 -19.19 9.40
N ASN A 24 16.02 -19.75 10.44
CA ASN A 24 17.11 -19.12 11.20
C ASN A 24 16.71 -17.79 11.89
N ILE A 25 15.57 -17.76 12.58
CA ILE A 25 15.09 -16.57 13.31
C ILE A 25 16.13 -16.03 14.32
N ASP A 26 16.82 -16.90 15.06
CA ASP A 26 17.84 -16.49 16.03
C ASP A 26 19.01 -15.75 15.36
N LYS A 27 19.42 -16.23 14.18
CA LYS A 27 20.45 -15.55 13.37
C LYS A 27 19.96 -14.17 12.92
N SER A 28 18.71 -14.07 12.49
CA SER A 28 18.11 -12.80 12.05
C SER A 28 18.00 -11.80 13.19
N ILE A 29 17.59 -12.25 14.38
CA ILE A 29 17.53 -11.42 15.59
C ILE A 29 18.93 -10.96 16.02
N ALA A 30 19.94 -11.83 15.94
CA ALA A 30 21.32 -11.45 16.23
C ALA A 30 21.84 -10.36 15.27
N ILE A 31 21.56 -10.51 13.97
CA ILE A 31 21.91 -9.48 12.96
C ILE A 31 21.16 -8.18 13.24
N TYR A 32 19.86 -8.25 13.51
CA TYR A 32 19.04 -7.09 13.84
C TYR A 32 19.62 -6.32 15.04
N LYS A 33 20.01 -7.03 16.11
CA LYS A 33 20.64 -6.41 17.28
C LYS A 33 21.92 -5.64 16.91
N VAL A 34 22.79 -6.24 16.09
CA VAL A 34 24.02 -5.56 15.61
C VAL A 34 23.70 -4.31 14.80
N GLN A 35 22.67 -4.34 13.95
CA GLN A 35 22.24 -3.17 13.18
C GLN A 35 21.68 -2.06 14.08
N LEU A 36 20.93 -2.42 15.13
CA LEU A 36 20.44 -1.45 16.11
C LEU A 36 21.58 -0.81 16.92
N GLU A 37 22.61 -1.56 17.27
CA GLU A 37 23.78 -1.03 17.99
C GLU A 37 24.54 0.02 17.16
N GLN A 38 24.53 -0.08 15.82
CA GLN A 38 25.06 0.95 14.92
C GLN A 38 24.18 2.21 14.88
N GLY A 39 22.86 2.05 15.05
CA GLY A 39 21.89 3.14 15.25
C GLY A 39 21.43 3.88 13.98
N ASP A 40 22.17 3.81 12.87
CA ASP A 40 21.81 4.55 11.66
C ASP A 40 20.53 4.03 11.01
N ILE A 41 20.24 2.72 11.09
CA ILE A 41 18.98 2.15 10.61
C ILE A 41 17.77 2.75 11.33
N GLN A 42 17.88 3.04 12.63
CA GLN A 42 16.80 3.64 13.41
C GLN A 42 16.56 5.09 13.01
N LYS A 43 17.63 5.87 12.83
CA LYS A 43 17.55 7.26 12.36
C LYS A 43 16.92 7.33 10.98
N ALA A 44 17.39 6.50 10.05
CA ALA A 44 16.87 6.45 8.68
C ALA A 44 15.39 6.07 8.67
N TYR A 45 15.01 4.98 9.33
CA TYR A 45 13.61 4.54 9.36
C TYR A 45 12.69 5.57 10.02
N GLN A 46 13.12 6.18 11.14
CA GLN A 46 12.35 7.24 11.79
C GLN A 46 12.16 8.45 10.87
N TYR A 47 13.20 8.87 10.15
CA TYR A 47 13.10 9.96 9.19
C TYR A 47 12.14 9.61 8.05
N LEU A 48 12.28 8.44 7.43
CA LEU A 48 11.42 7.99 6.33
C LEU A 48 9.94 7.94 6.74
N LEU A 49 9.65 7.44 7.95
CA LEU A 49 8.28 7.42 8.47
C LEU A 49 7.72 8.83 8.68
N ARG A 50 8.53 9.73 9.26
CA ARG A 50 8.16 11.15 9.43
C ARG A 50 7.94 11.85 8.09
N TYR A 51 8.76 11.55 7.10
CA TYR A 51 8.63 12.09 5.75
C TYR A 51 7.31 11.65 5.11
N VAL A 52 6.94 10.36 5.18
CA VAL A 52 5.64 9.90 4.65
C VAL A 52 4.46 10.52 5.39
N MET A 53 4.56 10.74 6.71
CA MET A 53 3.55 11.47 7.48
C MET A 53 3.42 12.93 7.02
N HIS A 54 4.55 13.61 6.80
CA HIS A 54 4.58 14.98 6.27
C HIS A 54 3.93 15.04 4.88
N LEU A 55 4.34 14.15 3.97
CA LEU A 55 3.79 14.01 2.64
C LEU A 55 2.27 13.79 2.67
N LYS A 56 1.77 12.93 3.58
CA LYS A 56 0.33 12.71 3.77
C LYS A 56 -0.40 14.00 4.14
N VAL A 57 0.13 14.78 5.08
CA VAL A 57 -0.49 16.04 5.52
C VAL A 57 -0.50 17.05 4.38
N TYR A 58 0.62 17.17 3.68
CA TYR A 58 0.75 18.06 2.54
C TYR A 58 -0.22 17.69 1.41
N PHE A 59 -0.29 16.41 1.05
CA PHE A 59 -1.20 15.89 0.03
C PHE A 59 -2.67 16.10 0.42
N THR A 60 -3.02 15.83 1.68
CA THR A 60 -4.39 16.03 2.20
C THR A 60 -4.79 17.50 2.09
N SER A 61 -3.96 18.42 2.60
CA SER A 61 -4.27 19.85 2.60
C SER A 61 -4.37 20.45 1.20
N SER A 62 -3.55 19.97 0.25
CA SER A 62 -3.53 20.45 -1.13
C SER A 62 -4.70 19.96 -1.98
N LEU A 63 -5.39 18.88 -1.57
CA LEU A 63 -6.33 18.13 -2.43
C LEU A 63 -7.63 17.74 -1.70
N THR A 64 -8.01 18.50 -0.66
CA THR A 64 -9.20 18.22 0.16
C THR A 64 -10.52 18.18 -0.62
N ASP A 65 -10.59 18.87 -1.75
CA ASP A 65 -11.73 18.93 -2.67
C ASP A 65 -11.82 17.70 -3.60
N LYS A 66 -10.70 17.02 -3.85
CA LYS A 66 -10.62 15.87 -4.76
C LYS A 66 -10.60 14.53 -4.06
N PHE A 67 -9.81 14.40 -2.98
CA PHE A 67 -9.51 13.11 -2.37
C PHE A 67 -9.59 13.14 -0.85
N SER A 68 -10.03 12.02 -0.27
CA SER A 68 -9.85 11.72 1.15
C SER A 68 -8.59 10.87 1.34
N CYS A 69 -7.80 11.15 2.38
CA CYS A 69 -6.62 10.36 2.75
C CYS A 69 -6.86 9.57 4.04
N GLY A 70 -6.43 8.31 4.07
CA GLY A 70 -6.39 7.49 5.28
C GLY A 70 -5.12 7.70 6.12
N ASN A 71 -4.98 6.87 7.15
CA ASN A 71 -3.81 6.90 8.03
C ASN A 71 -2.58 6.30 7.35
N VAL A 72 -1.40 6.73 7.81
CA VAL A 72 -0.13 6.11 7.41
C VAL A 72 -0.02 4.73 8.05
N SER A 73 0.25 3.72 7.23
CA SER A 73 0.67 2.39 7.66
C SER A 73 2.20 2.32 7.63
N PRO A 74 2.87 2.11 8.77
CA PRO A 74 4.33 2.07 8.83
C PRO A 74 4.91 0.85 8.11
N GLY A 75 4.17 -0.26 8.05
CA GLY A 75 4.65 -1.53 7.50
C GLY A 75 5.70 -2.19 8.40
N TYR A 76 6.45 -3.12 7.81
CA TYR A 76 7.47 -3.93 8.46
C TYR A 76 8.88 -3.61 7.92
N MET A 77 9.15 -2.34 7.61
CA MET A 77 10.31 -1.88 6.82
C MET A 77 10.36 -2.43 5.39
N ASP A 78 9.22 -2.89 4.87
CA ASP A 78 8.98 -3.29 3.50
C ASP A 78 8.37 -2.13 2.71
N PHE A 79 7.22 -1.64 3.17
CA PHE A 79 6.44 -0.58 2.56
C PHE A 79 5.85 0.33 3.64
N THR A 80 6.08 1.65 3.53
CA THR A 80 5.34 2.64 4.31
C THR A 80 4.44 3.41 3.37
N TYR A 81 3.14 3.50 3.66
CA TYR A 81 2.19 4.13 2.74
C TYR A 81 1.01 4.79 3.44
N PHE A 82 0.29 5.65 2.73
CA PHE A 82 -1.05 6.07 3.11
C PHE A 82 -2.01 5.94 1.92
N PRO A 83 -3.25 5.50 2.15
CA PRO A 83 -4.23 5.40 1.08
C PRO A 83 -4.91 6.74 0.81
N PHE A 84 -5.36 6.94 -0.43
CA PHE A 84 -6.24 8.05 -0.78
C PHE A 84 -7.28 7.62 -1.84
N PHE A 85 -8.45 8.27 -1.84
CA PHE A 85 -9.58 7.86 -2.68
C PHE A 85 -10.63 8.96 -2.80
N ASP A 86 -11.34 8.97 -3.92
CA ASP A 86 -12.53 9.79 -4.15
C ASP A 86 -13.81 8.93 -3.94
N GLY A 87 -14.98 9.52 -4.23
CA GLY A 87 -16.25 8.80 -4.16
C GLY A 87 -16.31 7.61 -5.14
N TYR A 88 -15.81 7.80 -6.36
CA TYR A 88 -15.83 6.78 -7.42
C TYR A 88 -15.10 5.50 -7.01
N LEU A 89 -13.88 5.64 -6.46
CA LEU A 89 -13.09 4.52 -5.97
C LEU A 89 -13.72 3.89 -4.73
N ARG A 90 -14.24 4.71 -3.81
CA ARG A 90 -14.86 4.23 -2.56
C ARG A 90 -16.04 3.30 -2.84
N GLU A 91 -16.94 3.69 -3.73
CA GLU A 91 -18.09 2.88 -4.16
C GLU A 91 -17.66 1.52 -4.73
N ARG A 92 -16.49 1.48 -5.36
CA ARG A 92 -15.88 0.30 -5.98
C ARG A 92 -14.99 -0.50 -5.04
N LYS A 93 -14.91 -0.10 -3.77
CA LYS A 93 -14.01 -0.69 -2.77
C LYS A 93 -12.54 -0.66 -3.22
N LEU A 94 -12.17 0.38 -3.95
CA LEU A 94 -10.83 0.66 -4.41
C LEU A 94 -10.25 1.85 -3.64
N ARG A 95 -8.93 1.92 -3.63
CA ARG A 95 -8.17 3.08 -3.14
C ARG A 95 -6.81 3.13 -3.81
N PHE A 96 -6.29 4.33 -3.99
CA PHE A 96 -4.87 4.49 -4.29
C PHE A 96 -4.05 4.43 -3.00
N GLY A 97 -2.74 4.22 -3.14
CA GLY A 97 -1.76 4.44 -2.08
C GLY A 97 -0.50 5.07 -2.63
N ILE A 98 0.02 6.08 -1.93
CA ILE A 98 1.39 6.56 -2.15
C ILE A 98 2.28 5.73 -1.23
N VAL A 99 3.18 4.97 -1.84
CA VAL A 99 3.97 3.92 -1.19
C VAL A 99 5.45 4.28 -1.27
N LEU A 100 6.13 4.33 -0.13
CA LEU A 100 7.58 4.23 -0.08
C LEU A 100 7.95 2.75 -0.06
N ASN A 101 8.54 2.27 -1.14
CA ASN A 101 9.16 0.96 -1.23
C ASN A 101 10.55 1.06 -0.60
N HIS A 102 10.74 0.50 0.60
CA HIS A 102 12.00 0.63 1.33
C HIS A 102 13.14 -0.13 0.66
N LYS A 103 12.85 -1.30 0.08
CA LYS A 103 13.86 -2.14 -0.56
C LYS A 103 14.43 -1.50 -1.83
N ALA A 104 13.56 -0.92 -2.66
CA ALA A 104 13.97 -0.19 -3.86
C ALA A 104 14.30 1.29 -3.58
N LEU A 105 14.01 1.77 -2.37
CA LEU A 105 14.11 3.17 -1.94
C LEU A 105 13.50 4.14 -2.95
N ARG A 106 12.22 3.98 -3.25
CA ARG A 106 11.51 4.79 -4.24
C ARG A 106 10.05 4.99 -3.89
N PHE A 107 9.44 6.01 -4.49
CA PHE A 107 8.00 6.27 -4.33
C PHE A 107 7.21 5.67 -5.48
N GLU A 108 6.13 5.00 -5.14
CA GLU A 108 5.23 4.32 -6.06
C GLU A 108 3.78 4.72 -5.78
N LEU A 109 2.93 4.64 -6.80
CA LEU A 109 1.49 4.71 -6.68
C LEU A 109 0.90 3.33 -6.95
N TRP A 110 0.12 2.83 -6.01
CA TRP A 110 -0.57 1.54 -6.15
C TRP A 110 -2.08 1.76 -6.22
N LEU A 111 -2.76 1.04 -7.11
CA LEU A 111 -4.22 0.85 -7.00
C LEU A 111 -4.47 -0.42 -6.20
N MET A 112 -5.27 -0.36 -5.15
CA MET A 112 -5.52 -1.48 -4.24
C MET A 112 -7.01 -1.76 -4.11
N GLY A 113 -7.36 -3.04 -4.00
CA GLY A 113 -8.69 -3.47 -3.58
C GLY A 113 -8.83 -3.50 -2.06
N GLN A 114 -10.03 -3.31 -1.54
CA GLN A 114 -10.32 -3.47 -0.10
C GLN A 114 -10.01 -4.89 0.40
N ASN A 115 -10.11 -5.89 -0.47
CA ASN A 115 -9.78 -7.28 -0.20
C ASN A 115 -9.29 -7.98 -1.48
N ALA A 116 -8.80 -9.22 -1.32
CA ALA A 116 -8.25 -10.01 -2.42
C ALA A 116 -9.25 -10.28 -3.56
N THR A 117 -10.55 -10.42 -3.24
CA THR A 117 -11.59 -10.63 -4.26
C THR A 117 -11.74 -9.40 -5.16
N VAL A 118 -11.81 -8.20 -4.57
CA VAL A 118 -11.88 -6.94 -5.32
C VAL A 118 -10.59 -6.73 -6.13
N GLN A 119 -9.43 -6.98 -5.54
CA GLN A 119 -8.15 -6.85 -6.22
C GLN A 119 -8.05 -7.75 -7.46
N LYS A 120 -8.39 -9.04 -7.33
CA LYS A 120 -8.40 -9.98 -8.46
C LYS A 120 -9.36 -9.56 -9.57
N ALA A 121 -10.56 -9.09 -9.21
CA ALA A 121 -11.54 -8.64 -10.20
C ALA A 121 -11.01 -7.46 -11.03
N TYR A 122 -10.41 -6.45 -10.39
CA TYR A 122 -9.86 -5.30 -11.09
C TYR A 122 -8.53 -5.59 -11.81
N TRP A 123 -7.73 -6.53 -11.29
CA TRP A 123 -6.56 -7.03 -12.02
C TRP A 123 -6.97 -7.61 -13.38
N SER A 124 -7.97 -8.49 -13.40
CA SER A 124 -8.49 -9.07 -14.64
C SER A 124 -9.03 -8.00 -15.60
N LYS A 125 -9.77 -7.01 -15.09
CA LYS A 125 -10.28 -5.89 -15.91
C LYS A 125 -9.16 -5.07 -16.53
N LEU A 126 -8.11 -4.78 -15.77
CA LEU A 126 -6.99 -3.95 -16.19
C LEU A 126 -5.86 -4.75 -16.83
N LYS A 127 -6.06 -6.04 -17.13
CA LYS A 127 -4.99 -6.93 -17.53
C LYS A 127 -4.25 -6.47 -18.79
N ASN A 128 -4.99 -5.93 -19.75
CA ASN A 128 -4.46 -5.43 -21.04
C ASN A 128 -4.13 -3.94 -21.01
N SER A 129 -4.19 -3.29 -19.85
CA SER A 129 -3.80 -1.88 -19.72
C SER A 129 -2.28 -1.73 -19.76
N GLN A 130 -1.80 -0.51 -20.04
CA GLN A 130 -0.37 -0.17 -20.04
C GLN A 130 0.37 -0.52 -18.73
N TRP A 131 -0.34 -0.65 -17.61
CA TRP A 131 0.28 -0.99 -16.31
C TRP A 131 0.53 -2.49 -16.13
N ASN A 132 -0.25 -3.33 -16.81
CA ASN A 132 -0.33 -4.77 -16.53
C ASN A 132 -0.09 -5.66 -17.76
N ALA A 133 -0.04 -5.10 -18.97
CA ALA A 133 0.10 -5.85 -20.22
C ALA A 133 1.31 -6.80 -20.20
N GLU A 134 2.46 -6.30 -19.71
CA GLU A 134 3.72 -7.06 -19.66
C GLU A 134 3.89 -7.93 -18.41
N ARG A 135 2.94 -7.87 -17.46
CA ARG A 135 3.05 -8.64 -16.21
C ARG A 135 2.49 -10.04 -16.42
N THR A 136 3.16 -11.10 -15.97
CA THR A 136 2.59 -12.46 -16.04
C THR A 136 1.66 -12.75 -14.86
N GLU A 137 1.96 -12.16 -13.70
CA GLU A 137 1.28 -12.41 -12.43
C GLU A 137 0.76 -11.11 -11.79
N MET A 138 -0.30 -11.25 -10.99
CA MET A 138 -0.84 -10.14 -10.22
C MET A 138 0.10 -9.81 -9.05
N PRO A 139 0.39 -8.53 -8.79
CA PRO A 139 1.11 -8.15 -7.58
C PRO A 139 0.38 -8.60 -6.31
N GLN A 140 1.15 -8.83 -5.24
CA GLN A 140 0.61 -9.31 -3.98
C GLN A 140 -0.42 -8.35 -3.36
N TYR A 141 -0.13 -7.05 -3.39
CA TYR A 141 -0.89 -6.05 -2.64
C TYR A 141 -1.68 -5.07 -3.51
N SER A 142 -1.54 -5.15 -4.83
CA SER A 142 -2.09 -4.15 -5.74
C SER A 142 -2.70 -4.77 -6.99
N VAL A 143 -3.55 -3.98 -7.62
CA VAL A 143 -4.10 -4.17 -8.97
C VAL A 143 -3.11 -3.68 -10.02
N LEU A 144 -2.40 -2.61 -9.72
CA LEU A 144 -1.31 -2.07 -10.54
C LEU A 144 -0.39 -1.23 -9.67
N GLU A 145 0.84 -1.05 -10.16
CA GLU A 145 1.89 -0.25 -9.53
C GLU A 145 2.53 0.62 -10.61
N THR A 146 2.89 1.84 -10.23
CA THR A 146 3.64 2.76 -11.07
C THR A 146 4.65 3.50 -10.21
N ILE A 147 5.81 3.81 -10.78
CA ILE A 147 6.85 4.58 -10.11
C ILE A 147 6.49 6.06 -10.20
N LEU A 148 6.50 6.76 -9.06
CA LEU A 148 6.35 8.21 -8.98
C LEU A 148 7.70 8.90 -9.00
N VAL A 149 8.66 8.38 -8.21
CA VAL A 149 10.03 8.89 -8.13
C VAL A 149 10.96 7.70 -7.91
N GLU A 150 11.80 7.39 -8.88
CA GLU A 150 12.71 6.22 -8.85
C GLU A 150 13.88 6.39 -7.88
N SER A 151 14.37 7.61 -7.68
CA SER A 151 15.52 7.90 -6.82
C SER A 151 15.27 9.20 -6.05
N PRO A 152 14.60 9.13 -4.89
CA PRO A 152 14.23 10.30 -4.11
C PRO A 152 15.47 10.98 -3.51
N ASP A 153 15.55 12.30 -3.68
CA ASP A 153 16.53 13.13 -2.99
C ASP A 153 15.89 13.73 -1.73
N PHE A 154 16.33 13.27 -0.57
CA PHE A 154 15.82 13.74 0.73
C PHE A 154 16.52 15.01 1.23
N THR A 155 17.53 15.53 0.51
CA THR A 155 18.19 16.79 0.87
C THR A 155 17.33 18.01 0.55
N ASP A 156 16.44 17.91 -0.45
CA ASP A 156 15.39 18.88 -0.77
C ASP A 156 14.00 18.23 -0.64
N ALA A 157 13.53 18.13 0.60
CA ALA A 157 12.26 17.47 0.94
C ALA A 157 11.03 18.17 0.33
N ASP A 158 11.09 19.49 0.12
CA ASP A 158 9.98 20.26 -0.44
C ASP A 158 9.83 19.98 -1.94
N LEU A 159 10.95 19.99 -2.69
CA LEU A 159 10.96 19.63 -4.10
C LEU A 159 10.50 18.19 -4.31
N LEU A 160 11.00 17.25 -3.50
CA LEU A 160 10.58 15.86 -3.55
C LEU A 160 9.08 15.70 -3.29
N THR A 161 8.54 16.42 -2.32
CA THR A 161 7.11 16.42 -1.98
C THR A 161 6.25 16.91 -3.16
N GLU A 162 6.67 18.00 -3.82
CA GLU A 162 5.98 18.51 -5.01
C GLU A 162 6.02 17.53 -6.18
N MET A 163 7.18 16.91 -6.44
CA MET A 163 7.33 15.91 -7.50
C MET A 163 6.39 14.72 -7.29
N ILE A 164 6.37 14.17 -6.07
CA ILE A 164 5.51 13.03 -5.74
C ILE A 164 4.03 13.42 -5.90
N LYS A 165 3.61 14.58 -5.38
CA LYS A 165 2.21 15.04 -5.52
C LYS A 165 1.81 15.18 -6.99
N LYS A 166 2.63 15.87 -7.79
CA LYS A 166 2.34 16.14 -9.20
C LYS A 166 2.18 14.83 -9.98
N GLU A 167 3.10 13.90 -9.78
CA GLU A 167 3.07 12.63 -10.49
C GLU A 167 1.93 11.72 -10.00
N ALA A 168 1.67 11.69 -8.69
CA ALA A 168 0.53 10.95 -8.14
C ALA A 168 -0.80 11.44 -8.71
N LEU A 169 -0.99 12.76 -8.86
CA LEU A 169 -2.17 13.33 -9.51
C LEU A 169 -2.28 12.91 -10.97
N ARG A 170 -1.21 13.12 -11.75
CA ARG A 170 -1.19 12.78 -13.18
C ARG A 170 -1.56 11.32 -13.41
N VAL A 171 -0.95 10.40 -12.66
CA VAL A 171 -1.19 8.98 -12.87
C VAL A 171 -2.53 8.54 -12.28
N SER A 172 -2.96 9.06 -11.12
CA SER A 172 -4.28 8.73 -10.57
C SER A 172 -5.42 9.18 -11.48
N GLU A 173 -5.33 10.35 -12.11
CA GLU A 173 -6.29 10.83 -13.11
C GLU A 173 -6.33 9.88 -14.33
N THR A 174 -5.16 9.50 -14.86
CA THR A 174 -5.05 8.55 -15.99
C THR A 174 -5.68 7.18 -15.66
N VAL A 175 -5.45 6.66 -14.45
CA VAL A 175 -6.03 5.40 -13.99
C VAL A 175 -7.55 5.53 -13.81
N LEU A 176 -8.03 6.63 -13.22
CA LEU A 176 -9.46 6.89 -13.03
C LEU A 176 -10.19 6.95 -14.37
N ASP A 177 -9.63 7.63 -15.36
CA ASP A 177 -10.23 7.72 -16.70
C ASP A 177 -10.31 6.34 -17.36
N SER A 178 -9.23 5.55 -17.26
CA SER A 178 -9.22 4.17 -17.76
C SER A 178 -10.31 3.33 -17.10
N LEU A 179 -10.47 3.42 -15.77
CA LEU A 179 -11.52 2.70 -15.03
C LEU A 179 -12.93 3.11 -15.48
N LYS A 180 -13.17 4.40 -15.73
CA LYS A 180 -14.48 4.92 -16.15
C LYS A 180 -14.85 4.47 -17.57
N VAL A 181 -13.87 4.38 -18.47
CA VAL A 181 -14.08 3.85 -19.83
C VAL A 181 -14.59 2.41 -19.75
N PHE A 182 -13.92 1.55 -18.97
CA PHE A 182 -14.35 0.15 -18.79
C PHE A 182 -15.75 0.02 -18.19
N ASP A 183 -16.12 0.87 -17.23
CA ASP A 183 -17.45 0.83 -16.64
C ASP A 183 -18.56 1.28 -17.61
N THR A 184 -18.22 2.08 -18.62
CA THR A 184 -19.16 2.55 -19.65
C THR A 184 -19.39 1.48 -20.72
N GLU A 185 -18.32 0.81 -21.15
CA GLU A 185 -18.39 -0.28 -22.14
C GLU A 185 -19.19 -1.49 -21.62
N ASN A 186 -19.12 -1.78 -20.32
CA ASN A 186 -19.83 -2.92 -19.70
C ASN A 186 -21.28 -2.64 -19.29
N LYS A 187 -21.78 -1.39 -19.41
CA LYS A 187 -23.20 -1.04 -19.18
C LYS A 187 -24.07 -1.15 -20.44
N SER A 188 -23.48 -1.52 -21.57
CA SER A 188 -24.16 -1.57 -22.87
C SER A 188 -24.81 -2.93 -23.19
N TYR A 189 -25.06 -3.77 -22.18
CA TYR A 189 -25.72 -5.07 -22.28
C TYR A 189 -26.83 -5.23 -21.26
#